data_AF-A0A8H3X3K4-F1
#
_entry.id   AF-A0A8H3X3K4-F1
#
_cell.length_a   1.000
_cell.length_b   1.000
_cell.length_c   1.000
_cell.angle_alpha   90.00
_cell.angle_beta   90.00
_cell.angle_gamma   90.00
#
_symmetry.space_group_name_H-M   'P 1'
#
loop_
_entity.id
_entity.type
_entity.pdbx_description
1 polymer ?
#
loop_
_entity_poly.entity_id
_entity_poly.type
_entity_poly.pdbx_seq_one_letter_code
_entity_poly.pdbx_strand_id
1 'polypeptide(L)'
;MSESEPKKKRKTTKTDVYVRRINNEELFPPTVSPVVTKSRTYDPNEWKSLNQTLQDKKKQHKIDQDWAEVYSKFIQFELIYNKVNEKTYLFENHKDKEINKLIKQSIPDGLSTEISRWRKAFDLAVLIIESDDISLEDFLVEIRDLNITFNYLQEVDKEEFQNLFDLIVEKYKKMQ
;
A
#
# COMPACT_ATOMS: atom_id res chain seq x y z
N MET A 1 -11.70 -39.78 -27.34
CA MET A 1 -12.36 -38.76 -26.49
C MET A 1 -11.28 -38.18 -25.60
N SER A 2 -10.90 -36.92 -25.83
CA SER A 2 -9.92 -36.21 -25.00
C SER A 2 -10.70 -35.48 -23.92
N GLU A 3 -10.56 -35.93 -22.68
CA GLU A 3 -11.02 -35.19 -21.50
C GLU A 3 -10.09 -33.99 -21.32
N SER A 4 -10.60 -32.81 -21.62
CA SER A 4 -9.96 -31.56 -21.24
C SER A 4 -10.13 -31.37 -19.73
N GLU A 5 -9.04 -31.52 -18.97
CA GLU A 5 -9.03 -31.18 -17.55
C GLU A 5 -9.50 -29.72 -17.33
N PRO A 6 -10.27 -29.45 -16.27
CA PRO A 6 -10.69 -28.10 -15.94
C PRO A 6 -9.46 -27.27 -15.55
N LYS A 7 -9.07 -26.32 -16.41
CA LYS A 7 -8.04 -25.32 -16.11
C LYS A 7 -8.42 -24.62 -14.80
N LYS A 8 -7.69 -24.92 -13.71
CA LYS A 8 -7.76 -24.17 -12.46
C LYS A 8 -7.62 -22.69 -12.79
N LYS A 9 -8.65 -21.89 -12.50
CA LYS A 9 -8.55 -20.43 -12.57
C LYS A 9 -7.39 -20.01 -11.68
N ARG A 10 -6.32 -19.45 -12.26
CA ARG A 10 -5.23 -18.81 -11.51
C ARG A 10 -5.90 -17.80 -10.58
N LYS A 11 -5.74 -17.94 -9.26
CA LYS A 11 -6.07 -16.85 -8.34
C LYS A 11 -5.18 -15.69 -8.77
N THR A 12 -5.79 -14.64 -9.32
CA THR A 12 -5.10 -13.38 -9.57
C THR A 12 -4.55 -12.93 -8.22
N THR A 13 -3.23 -12.91 -8.07
CA THR A 13 -2.62 -12.39 -6.83
C THR A 13 -2.95 -10.89 -6.76
N LYS A 14 -2.98 -10.31 -5.55
CA LYS A 14 -3.22 -8.87 -5.41
C LYS A 14 -2.20 -8.07 -6.22
N THR A 15 -0.97 -8.58 -6.36
CA THR A 15 0.12 -8.05 -7.19
C THR A 15 -0.26 -7.89 -8.67
N ASP A 16 -0.84 -8.93 -9.29
CA ASP A 16 -1.28 -8.89 -10.70
C ASP A 16 -2.25 -7.74 -10.99
N VAL A 17 -3.10 -7.39 -10.01
CA VAL A 17 -4.04 -6.28 -10.13
C VAL A 17 -3.28 -4.95 -10.24
N TYR A 18 -2.24 -4.75 -9.44
CA TYR A 18 -1.42 -3.53 -9.47
C TYR A 18 -0.57 -3.46 -10.74
N VAL A 19 0.04 -4.57 -11.16
CA VAL A 19 0.78 -4.65 -12.43
C VAL A 19 -0.12 -4.29 -13.61
N ARG A 20 -1.34 -4.83 -13.66
CA ARG A 20 -2.30 -4.48 -14.70
C ARG A 20 -2.64 -2.99 -14.70
N ARG A 21 -2.82 -2.39 -13.52
CA ARG A 21 -3.11 -0.96 -13.39
C ARG A 21 -1.98 -0.10 -13.94
N ILE A 22 -0.73 -0.42 -13.61
CA ILE A 22 0.46 0.25 -14.15
C ILE A 22 0.48 0.16 -15.68
N ASN A 23 0.33 -1.05 -16.23
CA ASN A 23 0.41 -1.28 -17.67
C ASN A 23 -0.73 -0.65 -18.48
N ASN A 24 -1.89 -0.45 -17.86
CA ASN A 24 -3.08 0.14 -18.49
C ASN A 24 -3.28 1.62 -18.14
N GLU A 25 -2.38 2.23 -17.37
CA GLU A 25 -2.53 3.60 -16.84
C GLU A 25 -3.86 3.81 -16.07
N GLU A 26 -4.37 2.75 -15.41
CA GLU A 26 -5.58 2.81 -14.60
C GLU A 26 -5.31 3.59 -13.30
N LEU A 27 -5.58 4.90 -13.30
CA LEU A 27 -5.50 5.75 -12.11
C LEU A 27 -6.78 5.67 -11.27
N PHE A 28 -6.64 5.59 -9.94
CA PHE A 28 -7.72 5.85 -8.98
C PHE A 28 -7.39 7.12 -8.19
N PRO A 29 -7.54 8.32 -8.79
CA PRO A 29 -7.21 9.53 -8.09
C PRO A 29 -8.17 9.72 -6.91
N PRO A 30 -7.69 10.20 -5.75
CA PRO A 30 -8.58 10.61 -4.70
C PRO A 30 -9.39 11.83 -5.13
N THR A 31 -10.70 11.65 -5.29
CA THR A 31 -11.65 12.65 -5.74
C THR A 31 -12.33 13.38 -4.57
N VAL A 32 -11.67 14.43 -4.07
CA VAL A 32 -12.22 15.66 -3.41
C VAL A 32 -13.06 15.57 -2.11
N SER A 33 -12.97 16.64 -1.32
CA SER A 33 -13.74 16.86 -0.07
C SER A 33 -15.26 16.98 -0.30
N PRO A 34 -16.10 16.47 0.62
CA PRO A 34 -17.53 16.39 0.42
C PRO A 34 -18.25 17.72 0.68
N VAL A 35 -18.85 18.31 -0.35
CA VAL A 35 -19.89 19.35 -0.19
C VAL A 35 -21.26 18.68 -0.09
N VAL A 36 -22.09 19.13 0.85
CA VAL A 36 -23.45 18.64 1.09
C VAL A 36 -24.44 19.72 0.68
N THR A 37 -25.28 19.45 -0.30
CA THR A 37 -26.47 20.25 -0.60
C THR A 37 -27.72 19.54 -0.12
N LYS A 38 -28.62 20.29 0.52
CA LYS A 38 -29.93 19.81 0.98
C LYS A 38 -30.93 19.99 -0.16
N SER A 39 -31.41 18.91 -0.79
CA SER A 39 -32.61 18.95 -1.65
C SER A 39 -33.86 18.57 -0.83
N ARG A 40 -34.97 19.29 -1.05
CA ARG A 40 -36.21 19.21 -0.27
C ARG A 40 -37.39 18.53 -1.01
N THR A 41 -37.16 17.93 -2.18
CA THR A 41 -38.20 17.24 -2.95
C THR A 41 -37.67 15.93 -3.53
N TYR A 42 -38.47 14.86 -3.47
CA TYR A 42 -38.08 13.54 -3.98
C TYR A 42 -38.16 13.53 -5.51
N ASP A 43 -36.99 13.47 -6.15
CA ASP A 43 -36.83 13.12 -7.57
C ASP A 43 -35.98 11.82 -7.65
N PRO A 44 -36.49 10.75 -8.30
CA PRO A 44 -35.75 9.49 -8.46
C PRO A 44 -34.38 9.62 -9.15
N ASN A 45 -34.23 10.53 -10.10
CA ASN A 45 -32.97 10.76 -10.80
C ASN A 45 -31.97 11.53 -9.92
N GLU A 46 -32.45 12.54 -9.18
CA GLU A 46 -31.63 13.22 -8.17
C GLU A 46 -31.20 12.26 -7.07
N TRP A 47 -32.09 11.37 -6.61
CA TRP A 47 -31.78 10.38 -5.59
C TRP A 47 -30.77 9.34 -6.07
N LYS A 48 -30.89 8.86 -7.30
CA LYS A 48 -29.90 7.95 -7.91
C LYS A 48 -28.53 8.61 -8.00
N SER A 49 -28.47 9.87 -8.44
CA SER A 49 -27.22 10.64 -8.53
C SER A 49 -26.63 10.93 -7.14
N LEU A 50 -27.46 11.29 -6.16
CA LEU A 50 -27.05 11.48 -4.77
C LEU A 50 -26.52 10.20 -4.16
N ASN A 51 -27.22 9.07 -4.33
CA ASN A 51 -26.77 7.78 -3.83
C ASN A 51 -25.45 7.36 -4.47
N GLN A 52 -25.29 7.55 -5.78
CA GLN A 52 -24.01 7.32 -6.47
C GLN A 52 -22.90 8.19 -5.87
N THR A 53 -23.15 9.48 -5.70
CA THR A 53 -22.21 10.44 -5.07
C THR A 53 -21.85 10.01 -3.64
N LEU A 54 -22.82 9.54 -2.85
CA LEU A 54 -22.58 9.04 -1.50
C LEU A 54 -21.74 7.76 -1.50
N GLN A 55 -21.98 6.84 -2.44
CA GLN A 55 -21.17 5.63 -2.61
C GLN A 55 -19.74 5.99 -3.01
N ASP A 56 -19.56 6.94 -3.92
CA ASP A 56 -18.24 7.37 -4.36
C ASP A 56 -17.49 8.13 -3.25
N LYS A 57 -18.17 8.97 -2.47
CA LYS A 57 -17.61 9.57 -1.25
C LYS A 57 -17.19 8.52 -0.21
N LYS A 58 -17.97 7.46 -0.02
CA LYS A 58 -17.62 6.36 0.89
C LYS A 58 -16.39 5.60 0.41
N LYS A 59 -16.30 5.31 -0.89
CA LYS A 59 -15.10 4.70 -1.50
C LYS A 59 -13.89 5.61 -1.31
N GLN A 60 -14.06 6.90 -1.57
CA GLN A 60 -12.99 7.89 -1.42
C GLN A 60 -12.47 7.95 0.02
N HIS A 61 -13.39 8.04 0.99
CA HIS A 61 -13.01 8.06 2.39
C HIS A 61 -12.22 6.82 2.81
N LYS A 62 -12.59 5.64 2.28
CA LYS A 62 -11.83 4.42 2.52
C LYS A 62 -10.43 4.47 1.91
N ILE A 63 -10.30 4.94 0.66
CA ILE A 63 -9.00 5.12 -0.01
C ILE A 63 -8.14 6.09 0.82
N ASP A 64 -8.70 7.19 1.30
CA ASP A 64 -7.98 8.17 2.11
C ASP A 64 -7.51 7.58 3.45
N GLN A 65 -8.33 6.73 4.08
CA GLN A 65 -7.97 6.00 5.30
C GLN A 65 -6.84 4.99 5.05
N ASP A 66 -6.98 4.16 4.01
CA ASP A 66 -5.98 3.17 3.62
C ASP A 66 -4.64 3.87 3.27
N TRP A 67 -4.72 5.01 2.59
CA TRP A 67 -3.56 5.85 2.26
C TRP A 67 -2.89 6.43 3.50
N ALA A 68 -3.68 7.03 4.41
CA ALA A 68 -3.15 7.60 5.65
C ALA A 68 -2.47 6.52 6.52
N GLU A 69 -3.00 5.30 6.51
CA GLU A 69 -2.38 4.16 7.17
C GLU A 69 -1.03 3.82 6.53
N VAL A 70 -0.97 3.62 5.21
CA VAL A 70 0.27 3.30 4.49
C VAL A 70 1.33 4.36 4.75
N TYR A 71 1.00 5.63 4.55
CA TYR A 71 1.91 6.75 4.77
C TYR A 71 2.46 6.75 6.20
N SER A 72 1.57 6.67 7.20
CA SER A 72 1.96 6.64 8.62
C SER A 72 2.91 5.49 8.93
N LYS A 73 2.70 4.31 8.32
CA LYS A 73 3.56 3.12 8.52
C LYS A 73 4.93 3.29 7.88
N PHE A 74 5.02 3.84 6.67
CA PHE A 74 6.31 4.09 6.02
C PHE A 74 7.16 5.09 6.80
N ILE A 75 6.58 6.20 7.26
CA ILE A 75 7.30 7.16 8.11
C ILE A 75 7.77 6.51 9.41
N GLN A 76 6.91 5.67 10.02
CA GLN A 76 7.29 4.92 11.22
C GLN A 76 8.47 3.95 10.95
N PHE A 77 8.49 3.28 9.80
CA PHE A 77 9.58 2.38 9.42
C PHE A 77 10.87 3.13 9.11
N GLU A 78 10.81 4.27 8.43
CA GLU A 78 11.96 5.15 8.20
C GLU A 78 12.60 5.59 9.52
N LEU A 79 11.79 6.02 10.50
CA LEU A 79 12.29 6.38 11.83
C LEU A 79 12.97 5.20 12.54
N ILE A 80 12.44 3.99 12.41
CA ILE A 80 13.05 2.77 12.97
C ILE A 80 14.38 2.49 12.26
N TYR A 81 14.40 2.56 10.94
CA TYR A 81 15.58 2.32 10.11
C TYR A 81 16.71 3.29 10.47
N ASN A 82 16.42 4.60 10.48
CA ASN A 82 17.39 5.64 10.84
C ASN A 82 17.94 5.43 12.25
N LYS A 83 17.07 5.21 13.25
CA LYS A 83 17.47 4.98 14.64
C LYS A 83 18.36 3.76 14.83
N VAL A 84 18.14 2.70 14.05
CA VAL A 84 18.98 1.51 14.09
C VAL A 84 20.31 1.80 13.42
N ASN A 85 20.33 2.46 12.27
CA ASN A 85 21.57 2.74 11.55
C ASN A 85 22.45 3.83 12.19
N GLU A 86 21.91 4.64 13.12
CA GLU A 86 22.71 5.51 14.00
C GLU A 86 23.66 4.73 14.93
N LYS A 87 23.40 3.43 15.16
CA LYS A 87 24.20 2.59 16.06
C LYS A 87 25.08 1.64 15.27
N THR A 88 26.31 1.45 15.73
CA THR A 88 27.17 0.36 15.25
C THR A 88 26.84 -0.93 15.99
N TYR A 89 26.52 -1.99 15.26
CA TYR A 89 26.30 -3.32 15.82
C TYR A 89 27.50 -4.22 15.51
N LEU A 90 28.02 -4.90 16.52
CA LEU A 90 29.10 -5.89 16.35
C LEU A 90 28.60 -7.17 15.65
N PHE A 91 27.30 -7.45 15.71
CA PHE A 91 26.67 -8.64 15.16
C PHE A 91 25.29 -8.31 14.59
N GLU A 92 24.97 -8.86 13.41
CA GLU A 92 23.69 -8.62 12.72
C GLU A 92 22.48 -9.05 13.56
N ASN A 93 22.61 -10.14 14.32
CA ASN A 93 21.56 -10.62 15.21
C ASN A 93 21.17 -9.60 16.30
N HIS A 94 22.05 -8.67 16.67
CA HIS A 94 21.74 -7.60 17.62
C HIS A 94 20.97 -6.47 16.93
N LYS A 95 21.31 -6.18 15.67
CA LYS A 95 20.55 -5.26 14.82
C LYS A 95 19.12 -5.76 14.65
N ASP A 96 18.96 -7.03 14.27
CA ASP A 96 17.65 -7.67 14.12
C ASP A 96 16.80 -7.65 15.40
N LYS A 97 17.42 -7.91 16.56
CA LYS A 97 16.72 -7.85 17.85
C LYS A 97 16.22 -6.45 18.17
N GLU A 98 17.03 -5.42 17.91
CA GLU A 98 16.60 -4.03 18.14
C GLU A 98 15.49 -3.64 17.17
N ILE A 99 15.58 -4.01 15.88
CA ILE A 99 14.51 -3.72 14.92
C ILE A 99 13.20 -4.39 15.36
N ASN A 100 13.23 -5.69 15.66
CA ASN A 100 12.03 -6.40 16.12
C ASN A 100 11.45 -5.79 17.40
N LYS A 101 12.30 -5.33 18.32
CA LYS A 101 11.86 -4.63 19.52
C LYS A 101 11.18 -3.31 19.19
N LEU A 102 11.76 -2.49 18.32
CA LEU A 102 11.19 -1.20 17.92
C LEU A 102 9.88 -1.38 17.16
N ILE A 103 9.82 -2.35 16.23
CA ILE A 103 8.57 -2.72 15.55
C ILE A 103 7.52 -3.17 16.57
N LYS A 104 7.87 -4.02 17.53
CA LYS A 104 6.92 -4.47 18.57
C LYS A 104 6.35 -3.29 19.38
N GLN A 105 7.18 -2.33 19.73
CA GLN A 105 6.78 -1.11 20.45
C GLN A 105 5.90 -0.18 19.61
N SER A 106 5.90 -0.36 18.29
CA SER A 106 5.18 0.45 17.31
C SER A 106 3.76 -0.06 17.03
N ILE A 107 3.47 -1.31 17.41
CA ILE A 107 2.20 -2.00 17.22
C ILE A 107 1.28 -1.68 18.43
N PRO A 108 0.01 -1.28 18.21
CA PRO A 108 -0.95 -1.09 19.30
C PRO A 108 -1.14 -2.34 20.17
N ASP A 109 -1.40 -2.12 21.46
CA ASP A 109 -1.62 -3.20 22.43
C ASP A 109 -2.72 -4.16 21.97
N GLY A 110 -2.45 -5.47 22.08
CA GLY A 110 -3.38 -6.53 21.65
C GLY A 110 -3.15 -7.09 20.24
N LEU A 111 -2.31 -6.46 19.41
CA LEU A 111 -1.97 -6.93 18.05
C LEU A 111 -0.56 -7.55 17.94
N SER A 112 0.09 -7.83 19.07
CA SER A 112 1.48 -8.32 19.10
C SER A 112 1.74 -9.65 18.38
N THR A 113 0.69 -10.42 18.07
CA THR A 113 0.77 -11.65 17.26
C THR A 113 1.10 -11.37 15.79
N GLU A 114 0.99 -10.12 15.33
CA GLU A 114 1.24 -9.74 13.94
C GLU A 114 2.67 -9.27 13.66
N ILE A 115 3.57 -9.32 14.66
CA ILE A 115 4.93 -8.79 14.53
C ILE A 115 5.69 -9.30 13.29
N SER A 116 5.46 -10.55 12.87
CA SER A 116 6.08 -11.13 11.68
C SER A 116 5.62 -10.46 10.38
N ARG A 117 4.33 -10.11 10.29
CA ARG A 117 3.77 -9.37 9.14
C ARG A 117 4.27 -7.94 9.08
N TRP A 118 4.41 -7.31 10.24
CA TRP A 118 4.97 -5.96 10.34
C TRP A 118 6.46 -5.94 10.03
N ARG A 119 7.23 -6.93 10.50
CA ARG A 119 8.63 -7.12 10.13
C ARG A 119 8.78 -7.30 8.63
N LYS A 120 7.92 -8.12 8.01
CA LYS A 120 7.89 -8.28 6.56
C LYS A 120 7.66 -6.95 5.83
N ALA A 121 6.62 -6.20 6.22
CA ALA A 121 6.35 -4.90 5.61
C ALA A 121 7.49 -3.88 5.83
N PHE A 122 8.13 -3.90 7.00
CA PHE A 122 9.34 -3.11 7.26
C PHE A 122 10.48 -3.49 6.30
N ASP A 123 10.74 -4.78 6.13
CA ASP A 123 11.83 -5.25 5.25
C ASP A 123 11.59 -4.83 3.79
N LEU A 124 10.32 -4.75 3.35
CA LEU A 124 9.95 -4.20 2.04
C LEU A 124 10.16 -2.68 1.98
N ALA A 125 9.80 -1.96 3.04
CA ALA A 125 9.99 -0.51 3.11
C ALA A 125 11.48 -0.12 3.08
N VAL A 126 12.36 -0.91 3.70
CA VAL A 126 13.81 -0.69 3.66
C VAL A 126 14.35 -0.72 2.23
N LEU A 127 13.83 -1.59 1.36
CA LEU A 127 14.22 -1.63 -0.07
C LEU A 127 14.01 -0.28 -0.77
N ILE A 128 12.95 0.43 -0.38
CA ILE A 128 12.59 1.73 -0.93
C ILE A 128 13.44 2.83 -0.31
N ILE A 129 13.60 2.81 1.02
CA ILE A 129 14.42 3.79 1.75
C ILE A 129 15.88 3.78 1.27
N GLU A 130 16.40 2.59 0.95
CA GLU A 130 17.78 2.42 0.45
C GLU A 130 17.90 2.61 -1.07
N SER A 131 16.81 2.91 -1.78
CA SER A 131 16.84 3.07 -3.23
C SER A 131 17.33 4.45 -3.65
N ASP A 132 18.28 4.49 -4.58
CA ASP A 132 18.70 5.71 -5.28
C ASP A 132 17.82 6.02 -6.50
N ASP A 133 16.93 5.11 -6.91
CA ASP A 133 16.16 5.21 -8.15
C ASP A 133 14.88 6.03 -8.01
N ILE A 134 14.32 6.10 -6.80
CA ILE A 134 13.11 6.84 -6.46
C ILE A 134 13.15 7.24 -4.98
N SER A 135 12.76 8.47 -4.66
CA SER A 135 12.63 8.88 -3.25
C SER A 135 11.47 8.16 -2.57
N LEU A 136 11.50 8.06 -1.24
CA LEU A 136 10.39 7.49 -0.48
C LEU A 136 9.10 8.27 -0.74
N GLU A 137 9.18 9.60 -0.78
CA GLU A 137 8.05 10.49 -1.03
C GLU A 137 7.43 10.27 -2.42
N ASP A 138 8.26 10.14 -3.45
CA ASP A 138 7.78 9.91 -4.81
C ASP A 138 7.18 8.50 -4.95
N PHE A 139 7.81 7.49 -4.36
CA PHE A 139 7.25 6.14 -4.32
C PHE A 139 5.87 6.12 -3.63
N LEU A 140 5.76 6.84 -2.52
CA LEU A 140 4.52 7.01 -1.76
C LEU A 140 3.42 7.62 -2.64
N VAL A 141 3.73 8.63 -3.46
CA VAL A 141 2.78 9.19 -4.45
C VAL A 141 2.33 8.14 -5.47
N GLU A 142 3.25 7.36 -6.04
CA GLU A 142 2.92 6.34 -7.04
C GLU A 142 2.00 5.25 -6.48
N ILE A 143 2.25 4.76 -5.26
CA ILE A 143 1.44 3.70 -4.68
C ILE A 143 0.06 4.18 -4.21
N ARG A 144 -0.08 5.48 -3.91
CA ARG A 144 -1.37 6.12 -3.62
C ARG A 144 -2.28 6.04 -4.84
N ASP A 145 -1.76 6.40 -6.01
CA ASP A 145 -2.52 6.37 -7.27
C ASP A 145 -2.92 4.95 -7.68
N LEU A 146 -2.11 3.97 -7.28
CA LEU A 146 -2.40 2.54 -7.44
C LEU A 146 -3.34 1.98 -6.36
N ASN A 147 -3.67 2.75 -5.33
CA ASN A 147 -4.48 2.35 -4.17
C ASN A 147 -3.96 1.04 -3.54
N ILE A 148 -2.64 0.99 -3.31
CA ILE A 148 -1.99 -0.09 -2.56
C ILE A 148 -2.22 0.15 -1.06
N THR A 149 -2.59 -0.90 -0.34
CA THR A 149 -2.93 -0.82 1.09
C THR A 149 -1.86 -1.50 1.96
N PHE A 150 -1.83 -1.18 3.25
CA PHE A 150 -0.86 -1.79 4.16
C PHE A 150 -1.04 -3.31 4.29
N ASN A 151 -2.29 -3.80 4.22
CA ASN A 151 -2.61 -5.22 4.21
C ASN A 151 -1.94 -5.97 3.04
N TYR A 152 -1.78 -5.32 1.88
CA TYR A 152 -1.03 -5.93 0.77
C TYR A 152 0.43 -6.13 1.15
N LEU A 153 1.08 -5.11 1.71
CA LEU A 153 2.49 -5.16 2.12
C LEU A 153 2.76 -6.23 3.20
N GLN A 154 1.79 -6.47 4.08
CA GLN A 154 1.87 -7.52 5.09
C GLN A 154 1.79 -8.95 4.51
N GLU A 155 1.19 -9.11 3.33
CA GLU A 155 0.88 -10.41 2.71
C GLU A 155 1.83 -10.75 1.56
N VAL A 156 2.19 -9.77 0.72
CA VAL A 156 3.01 -9.95 -0.50
C VAL A 156 4.41 -10.45 -0.15
N ASP A 157 4.92 -11.46 -0.86
CA ASP A 157 6.31 -11.87 -0.70
C ASP A 157 7.31 -10.88 -1.35
N LYS A 158 8.58 -11.05 -1.01
CA LYS A 158 9.63 -10.11 -1.42
C LYS A 158 9.84 -10.09 -2.93
N GLU A 159 9.76 -11.22 -3.61
CA GLU A 159 10.01 -11.31 -5.06
C GLU A 159 8.86 -10.66 -5.83
N GLU A 160 7.61 -10.96 -5.46
CA GLU A 160 6.43 -10.29 -6.02
C GLU A 160 6.47 -8.78 -5.81
N PHE A 161 6.86 -8.33 -4.61
CA PHE A 161 6.97 -6.91 -4.32
C PHE A 161 8.09 -6.23 -5.12
N GLN A 162 9.26 -6.86 -5.24
CA GLN A 162 10.37 -6.32 -6.00
C GLN A 162 9.99 -6.10 -7.47
N ASN A 163 9.33 -7.08 -8.09
CA ASN A 163 8.83 -6.95 -9.46
C ASN A 163 7.86 -5.76 -9.61
N LEU A 164 6.99 -5.54 -8.62
CA LEU A 164 6.08 -4.38 -8.63
C LEU A 164 6.84 -3.06 -8.43
N PHE A 165 7.81 -3.03 -7.52
CA PHE A 165 8.65 -1.87 -7.27
C PHE A 165 9.43 -1.46 -8.52
N ASP A 166 10.08 -2.40 -9.20
CA ASP A 166 10.84 -2.16 -10.42
C ASP A 166 9.94 -1.55 -11.51
N LEU A 167 8.70 -2.03 -11.65
CA LEU A 167 7.72 -1.47 -12.59
C LEU A 167 7.29 -0.04 -12.21
N ILE A 168 7.13 0.25 -10.92
CA ILE A 168 6.81 1.60 -10.44
C ILE A 168 7.98 2.54 -10.75
N VAL A 169 9.21 2.13 -10.48
CA VAL A 169 10.43 2.90 -10.78
C VAL A 169 10.55 3.18 -12.28
N GLU A 170 10.33 2.16 -13.12
CA GLU A 170 10.34 2.33 -14.58
C GLU A 170 9.29 3.33 -15.06
N LYS A 171 8.08 3.29 -14.49
CA LYS A 171 7.01 4.24 -14.80
C LYS A 171 7.39 5.65 -14.36
N TYR A 172 7.86 5.81 -13.13
CA TYR A 172 8.30 7.10 -12.57
C TYR A 172 9.38 7.76 -13.43
N LYS A 173 10.41 7.00 -13.83
CA LYS A 173 11.49 7.48 -14.70
C LYS A 173 11.02 7.93 -16.09
N LYS A 174 9.89 7.43 -16.59
CA LYS A 174 9.30 7.86 -17.88
C LYS A 174 8.49 9.16 -17.76
N MET A 175 8.12 9.57 -16.55
CA MET A 175 7.32 10.77 -16.29
C MET A 175 8.17 12.01 -15.98
N GLN A 176 9.47 11.84 -15.73
CA GLN A 176 10.46 12.90 -15.61
C GLN A 176 10.96 13.39 -16.97
#